data_AF-A0A4V0NDK4-F1
#
_entry.id   AF-A0A4V0NDK4-F1
#
_cell.length_a   1.000
_cell.length_b   1.000
_cell.length_c   1.000
_cell.angle_alpha   90.00
_cell.angle_beta   90.00
_cell.angle_gamma   90.00
#
_symmetry.space_group_name_H-M   'P 1'
#
loop_
_entity.id
_entity.type
_entity.pdbx_description
1 polymer ?
#
loop_
_entity_poly.entity_id
_entity_poly.type
_entity_poly.pdbx_seq_one_letter_code
_entity_poly.pdbx_strand_id
1 'polypeptide(L)'
;MRHSRIAVAVYLATALLSLAGCGSEASAPADNHADVDLGQPPAPGPAQPGDSGASVAFAMDRLFLGDTDRDGNKAAGTWKEYGLNLDGLVSSAASTGLCKPVTGAEPSDIYPDGAGGIDNSFGKNLVGLIATLLSDPSTRVSDAIANGDFTVILKIDGLGERSSYNPLTAKLYGGATLGAAPAWDGSDRWPVVPELLGDAQDIESARVVFPDSYVVDDTWVSGTQPQGTFKLNLTISNNTIGLTISNLRITMELTPDHKSVVKGTIAGVLETGVLVEELRSVIGTIEPSFCESTGLDSTLDQVRRASDIMKDGGQDPGQECNAISIGIGFTAREVQLGDIAPPAEATSTACGEAAPTDGG
;
A
#
# COMPACT_ATOMS: atom_id res chain seq x y z
N MET A 1 36.66 -40.48 15.79
CA MET A 1 37.91 -40.20 16.53
C MET A 1 38.81 -39.28 15.71
N ARG A 2 38.80 -37.98 16.05
CA ARG A 2 39.92 -37.03 16.07
C ARG A 2 39.32 -35.64 16.15
N HIS A 3 39.39 -35.09 17.36
CA HIS A 3 39.04 -33.71 17.66
C HIS A 3 40.10 -32.78 17.07
N SER A 4 39.69 -31.61 16.60
CA SER A 4 40.57 -30.45 16.54
C SER A 4 39.83 -29.22 17.05
N ARG A 5 40.42 -28.60 18.07
CA ARG A 5 39.97 -27.43 18.83
C ARG A 5 40.79 -26.23 18.37
N ILE A 6 40.16 -25.07 18.13
CA ILE A 6 40.80 -23.74 18.11
C ILE A 6 39.72 -22.77 18.63
N ALA A 7 39.70 -22.44 19.93
CA ALA A 7 40.46 -21.41 20.65
C ALA A 7 39.86 -19.99 20.50
N VAL A 8 39.10 -19.61 21.53
CA VAL A 8 38.58 -18.27 21.84
C VAL A 8 39.71 -17.43 22.45
N ALA A 9 39.86 -16.17 22.03
CA ALA A 9 40.71 -15.20 22.71
C ALA A 9 39.88 -13.98 23.14
N VAL A 10 39.79 -13.82 24.45
CA VAL A 10 39.21 -12.70 25.19
C VAL A 10 40.30 -11.64 25.37
N TYR A 11 40.01 -10.37 25.09
CA TYR A 11 40.83 -9.25 25.54
C TYR A 11 40.09 -8.45 26.61
N LEU A 12 40.56 -8.59 27.85
CA LEU A 12 40.28 -7.71 28.98
C LEU A 12 41.43 -6.70 29.06
N ALA A 13 41.12 -5.40 29.12
CA ALA A 13 42.06 -4.38 29.57
C ALA A 13 41.35 -3.42 30.52
N THR A 14 41.64 -3.58 31.81
CA THR A 14 41.31 -2.65 32.89
C THR A 14 42.47 -1.69 33.09
N ALA A 15 42.17 -0.38 33.12
CA ALA A 15 43.03 0.61 33.75
C ALA A 15 42.16 1.66 34.45
N LEU A 16 42.16 1.64 35.79
CA LEU A 16 41.69 2.72 36.65
C LEU A 16 42.87 3.67 36.92
N LEU A 17 42.64 4.99 36.85
CA LEU A 17 43.10 5.94 37.87
C LEU A 17 42.37 7.27 37.77
N SER A 18 41.93 7.73 38.94
CA SER A 18 41.00 8.82 39.26
C SER A 18 41.67 10.19 39.36
N LEU A 19 40.93 11.26 39.01
CA LEU A 19 41.06 12.58 39.62
C LEU A 19 39.67 13.22 39.79
N ALA A 20 39.41 13.71 41.00
CA ALA A 20 38.17 14.36 41.41
C ALA A 20 38.05 15.79 40.85
N GLY A 21 36.83 16.16 40.45
CA GLY A 21 36.43 17.54 40.18
C GLY A 21 34.92 17.67 40.34
N CYS A 22 34.48 18.34 41.42
CA CYS A 22 33.08 18.72 41.62
C CYS A 22 32.71 19.81 40.61
N GLY A 23 31.71 19.54 39.78
CA GLY A 23 31.03 20.52 38.93
C GLY A 23 29.63 19.98 38.63
N SER A 24 28.64 20.49 39.35
CA SER A 24 27.24 20.10 39.23
C SER A 24 26.63 20.69 37.96
N GLU A 25 26.46 19.88 36.93
CA GLU A 25 25.39 20.06 35.94
C GLU A 25 24.77 18.69 35.72
N ALA A 26 23.49 18.57 36.08
CA ALA A 26 22.72 17.36 35.84
C ALA A 26 22.60 17.17 34.32
N SER A 27 23.45 16.32 33.75
CA SER A 27 23.28 15.83 32.40
C SER A 27 21.98 15.04 32.38
N ALA A 28 21.00 15.55 31.64
CA ALA A 28 19.81 14.78 31.28
C ALA A 28 20.25 13.41 30.73
N PRO A 29 19.53 12.32 31.03
CA PRO A 29 19.83 11.05 30.41
C PRO A 29 19.75 11.26 28.90
N ALA A 30 20.82 10.90 28.19
CA ALA A 30 20.79 10.82 26.75
C ALA A 30 19.67 9.84 26.39
N ASP A 31 18.62 10.36 25.78
CA ASP A 31 17.59 9.56 25.13
C ASP A 31 18.30 8.77 24.03
N ASN A 32 18.60 7.52 24.32
CA ASN A 32 18.97 6.54 23.31
C ASN A 32 17.71 6.15 22.55
N HIS A 33 17.07 7.11 21.88
CA HIS A 33 16.33 6.82 20.68
C HIS A 33 17.38 6.38 19.66
N ALA A 34 17.68 5.08 19.65
CA ALA A 34 18.13 4.46 18.41
C ALA A 34 17.19 4.97 17.33
N ASP A 35 17.75 5.46 16.23
CA ASP A 35 17.03 5.90 15.04
C ASP A 35 16.09 4.75 14.63
N VAL A 36 14.87 4.75 15.16
CA VAL A 36 13.87 3.74 14.84
C VAL A 36 13.49 4.10 13.42
N ASP A 37 13.79 3.25 12.46
CA ASP A 37 13.21 3.36 11.13
C ASP A 37 11.69 3.42 11.30
N LEU A 38 11.13 4.63 11.23
CA LEU A 38 9.73 4.93 11.58
C LEU A 38 8.77 4.44 10.49
N GLY A 39 9.14 3.44 9.67
CA GLY A 39 8.34 3.02 8.53
C GLY A 39 8.13 4.16 7.53
N GLN A 40 9.06 5.12 7.50
CA GLN A 40 9.03 6.28 6.62
C GLN A 40 9.89 6.00 5.38
N PRO A 41 9.51 6.53 4.21
CA PRO A 41 10.41 6.52 3.07
C PRO A 41 11.70 7.31 3.36
N PRO A 42 12.81 7.00 2.67
CA PRO A 42 14.01 7.83 2.73
C PRO A 42 13.67 9.25 2.29
N ALA A 43 14.26 10.26 2.94
CA ALA A 43 14.06 11.66 2.57
C ALA A 43 14.63 11.95 1.16
N PRO A 44 14.10 12.97 0.45
CA PRO A 44 14.64 13.35 -0.86
C PRO A 44 16.11 13.77 -0.77
N GLY A 45 16.90 13.32 -1.75
CA GLY A 45 18.30 13.73 -1.91
C GLY A 45 18.45 15.14 -2.48
N PRO A 46 19.69 15.58 -2.76
CA PRO A 46 19.95 16.86 -3.43
C PRO A 46 19.23 16.98 -4.78
N ALA A 47 18.92 18.22 -5.18
CA ALA A 47 18.28 18.49 -6.47
C ALA A 47 19.14 17.96 -7.64
N GLN A 48 18.53 17.06 -8.41
CA GLN A 48 19.13 16.37 -9.54
C GLN A 48 18.02 16.01 -10.54
N PRO A 49 17.75 16.87 -11.54
CA PRO A 49 16.59 16.70 -12.42
C PRO A 49 16.70 15.44 -13.28
N GLY A 50 15.55 14.96 -13.78
CA GLY A 50 15.44 13.84 -14.71
C GLY A 50 16.15 14.02 -16.05
N ASP A 51 16.39 12.91 -16.72
CA ASP A 51 17.00 12.84 -18.05
C ASP A 51 16.00 13.26 -19.13
N SER A 52 16.38 14.18 -20.00
CA SER A 52 15.47 14.75 -21.00
C SER A 52 14.94 13.70 -21.98
N GLY A 53 13.61 13.55 -22.05
CA GLY A 53 12.94 12.66 -23.00
C GLY A 53 12.93 11.18 -22.63
N ALA A 54 13.52 10.79 -21.49
CA ALA A 54 13.37 9.45 -20.94
C ALA A 54 12.06 9.35 -20.16
N SER A 55 11.33 8.25 -20.30
CA SER A 55 10.22 7.89 -19.41
C SER A 55 10.17 6.37 -19.30
N VAL A 56 9.86 5.86 -18.12
CA VAL A 56 9.66 4.43 -17.88
C VAL A 56 8.27 4.23 -17.28
N ALA A 57 7.54 3.24 -17.78
CA ALA A 57 6.26 2.84 -17.20
C ALA A 57 6.40 1.45 -16.58
N PHE A 58 5.95 1.29 -15.35
CA PHE A 58 5.95 0.02 -14.63
C PHE A 58 4.51 -0.44 -14.42
N ALA A 59 4.17 -1.63 -14.89
CA ALA A 59 2.93 -2.31 -14.51
C ALA A 59 3.21 -3.23 -13.32
N MET A 60 2.36 -3.16 -12.29
CA MET A 60 2.43 -4.08 -11.17
C MET A 60 2.16 -5.50 -11.66
N ASP A 61 3.05 -6.44 -11.39
CA ASP A 61 2.92 -7.85 -11.80
C ASP A 61 2.41 -8.75 -10.67
N ARG A 62 2.52 -8.30 -9.41
CA ARG A 62 1.95 -8.98 -8.23
C ARG A 62 1.49 -7.97 -7.19
N LEU A 63 0.42 -8.31 -6.46
CA LEU A 63 -0.05 -7.56 -5.30
C LEU A 63 -0.12 -8.46 -4.06
N PHE A 64 0.32 -7.90 -2.93
CA PHE A 64 0.32 -8.54 -1.61
C PHE A 64 -0.53 -7.72 -0.66
N LEU A 65 -1.71 -8.23 -0.33
CA LEU A 65 -2.73 -7.52 0.46
C LEU A 65 -2.47 -7.58 1.97
N GLY A 66 -1.64 -8.53 2.42
CA GLY A 66 -1.28 -8.70 3.84
C GLY A 66 -1.41 -10.13 4.37
N ASP A 67 -1.98 -11.06 3.61
CA ASP A 67 -2.09 -12.49 3.93
C ASP A 67 -0.84 -13.32 3.57
N THR A 68 0.06 -12.75 2.77
CA THR A 68 1.33 -13.38 2.38
C THR A 68 2.50 -12.41 2.53
N ASP A 69 3.70 -12.94 2.74
CA ASP A 69 4.95 -12.20 2.59
C ASP A 69 5.26 -11.90 1.11
N ARG A 70 6.35 -11.19 0.84
CA ARG A 70 6.74 -10.79 -0.53
C ARG A 70 7.16 -11.96 -1.42
N ASP A 71 7.46 -13.11 -0.83
CA ASP A 71 7.73 -14.35 -1.56
C ASP A 71 6.43 -15.11 -1.88
N GLY A 72 5.29 -14.70 -1.31
CA GLY A 72 3.98 -15.32 -1.45
C GLY A 72 3.70 -16.40 -0.40
N ASN A 73 4.52 -16.53 0.65
CA ASN A 73 4.28 -17.48 1.72
C ASN A 73 3.33 -16.89 2.77
N LYS A 74 2.45 -17.72 3.32
CA LYS A 74 1.58 -17.32 4.42
C LYS A 74 2.33 -17.36 5.74
N ALA A 75 2.29 -16.26 6.48
CA ALA A 75 2.76 -16.22 7.86
C ALA A 75 1.91 -15.24 8.68
N ALA A 76 1.79 -15.51 9.99
CA ALA A 76 1.09 -14.59 10.87
C ALA A 76 1.85 -13.26 10.97
N GLY A 77 1.16 -12.15 10.74
CA GLY A 77 1.75 -10.81 10.86
C GLY A 77 2.46 -10.29 9.62
N THR A 78 2.34 -10.95 8.46
CA THR A 78 2.88 -10.45 7.17
C THR A 78 2.40 -9.05 6.81
N TRP A 79 1.17 -8.69 7.21
CA TRP A 79 0.63 -7.34 7.03
C TRP A 79 1.53 -6.22 7.60
N LYS A 80 2.36 -6.53 8.61
CA LYS A 80 3.25 -5.56 9.29
C LYS A 80 4.35 -5.01 8.41
N GLU A 81 4.59 -5.62 7.25
CA GLU A 81 5.64 -5.24 6.28
C GLU A 81 5.13 -4.37 5.13
N TYR A 82 3.81 -4.13 5.08
CA TYR A 82 3.15 -3.35 4.04
C TYR A 82 2.49 -2.13 4.65
N GLY A 83 2.68 -0.97 4.02
CA GLY A 83 2.21 0.32 4.51
C GLY A 83 3.38 1.26 4.82
N LEU A 84 3.04 2.40 5.37
CA LEU A 84 3.96 3.41 5.88
C LEU A 84 3.41 3.90 7.21
N ASN A 85 4.22 4.61 7.98
CA ASN A 85 3.72 5.36 9.12
C ASN A 85 3.08 6.66 8.61
N LEU A 86 1.75 6.70 8.60
CA LEU A 86 0.94 7.76 8.03
C LEU A 86 0.71 8.90 9.02
N ASP A 87 0.61 8.59 10.32
CA ASP A 87 0.32 9.56 11.37
C ASP A 87 1.56 10.07 12.13
N GLY A 88 2.72 9.48 11.86
CA GLY A 88 4.01 9.81 12.49
C GLY A 88 4.19 9.23 13.89
N LEU A 89 3.33 8.32 14.33
CA LEU A 89 3.35 7.72 15.67
C LEU A 89 3.78 6.25 15.59
N VAL A 90 4.26 5.73 16.71
CA VAL A 90 4.47 4.29 16.89
C VAL A 90 3.59 3.86 18.04
N SER A 91 2.72 2.91 17.78
CA SER A 91 1.54 2.68 18.58
C SER A 91 1.38 1.21 19.00
N SER A 92 0.74 1.02 20.15
CA SER A 92 0.57 -0.25 20.83
C SER A 92 -0.79 -0.31 21.52
N ALA A 93 -1.14 -1.47 22.06
CA ALA A 93 -2.40 -1.65 22.79
C ALA A 93 -2.57 -0.70 24.01
N ALA A 94 -1.46 -0.16 24.52
CA ALA A 94 -1.46 0.77 25.65
C ALA A 94 -1.34 2.24 25.23
N SER A 95 -1.26 2.52 23.93
CA SER A 95 -1.09 3.88 23.43
C SER A 95 -2.27 4.77 23.83
N THR A 96 -1.93 5.99 24.21
CA THR A 96 -2.88 7.05 24.51
C THR A 96 -2.60 8.21 23.57
N GLY A 97 -3.64 8.92 23.12
CA GLY A 97 -3.47 10.05 22.20
C GLY A 97 -3.85 9.77 20.75
N LEU A 98 -4.28 8.55 20.46
CA LEU A 98 -4.88 8.15 19.19
C LEU A 98 -6.38 8.44 19.18
N CYS A 99 -7.02 8.45 18.00
CA CYS A 99 -8.47 8.47 17.90
C CYS A 99 -9.10 7.30 18.66
N LYS A 100 -10.33 7.51 19.13
CA LYS A 100 -11.07 6.49 19.89
C LYS A 100 -11.47 5.38 18.92
N PRO A 101 -11.27 4.10 19.28
CA PRO A 101 -11.78 3.01 18.46
C PRO A 101 -13.29 3.13 18.32
N VAL A 102 -13.81 2.72 17.17
CA VAL A 102 -15.26 2.66 16.94
C VAL A 102 -15.92 1.82 18.02
N THR A 103 -17.12 2.22 18.45
CA THR A 103 -17.88 1.50 19.49
C THR A 103 -17.89 -0.02 19.25
N GLY A 104 -17.42 -0.77 20.25
CA GLY A 104 -17.32 -2.24 20.21
C GLY A 104 -15.99 -2.78 19.67
N ALA A 105 -15.05 -1.91 19.27
CA ALA A 105 -13.65 -2.27 19.01
C ALA A 105 -12.80 -2.04 20.27
N GLU A 106 -11.79 -2.90 20.47
CA GLU A 106 -10.85 -2.77 21.59
C GLU A 106 -9.54 -2.12 21.14
N PRO A 107 -8.94 -1.21 21.94
CA PRO A 107 -7.63 -0.63 21.66
C PRO A 107 -6.55 -1.66 21.33
N SER A 108 -6.59 -2.85 21.95
CA SER A 108 -5.61 -3.92 21.72
C SER A 108 -5.67 -4.52 20.31
N ASP A 109 -6.81 -4.41 19.65
CA ASP A 109 -7.03 -4.96 18.32
C ASP A 109 -6.75 -3.92 17.25
N ILE A 110 -7.01 -2.65 17.55
CA ILE A 110 -6.92 -1.56 16.58
C ILE A 110 -5.54 -0.92 16.60
N TYR A 111 -5.11 -0.41 17.75
CA TYR A 111 -3.92 0.43 17.84
C TYR A 111 -2.64 -0.23 17.37
N PRO A 112 -2.25 -1.46 17.78
CA PRO A 112 -0.90 -1.94 17.51
C PRO A 112 -0.49 -1.90 16.04
N ASP A 113 0.59 -1.15 15.76
CA ASP A 113 1.13 -0.96 14.41
C ASP A 113 1.94 -2.17 13.93
N GLY A 114 2.35 -2.10 12.67
CA GLY A 114 3.39 -2.92 12.08
C GLY A 114 4.80 -2.57 12.55
N ALA A 115 5.80 -3.10 11.85
CA ALA A 115 7.20 -2.79 12.17
C ALA A 115 7.47 -1.28 11.94
N GLY A 116 8.20 -0.64 12.85
CA GLY A 116 8.54 0.79 12.69
C GLY A 116 7.36 1.77 12.82
N GLY A 117 6.17 1.34 13.24
CA GLY A 117 4.98 2.20 13.22
C GLY A 117 4.23 2.18 11.88
N ILE A 118 4.44 1.15 11.05
CA ILE A 118 3.68 0.98 9.81
C ILE A 118 2.18 0.84 10.10
N ASP A 119 1.37 1.71 9.51
CA ASP A 119 -0.09 1.67 9.58
C ASP A 119 -0.65 0.77 8.47
N ASN A 120 -1.31 -0.31 8.87
CA ASN A 120 -1.99 -1.22 7.93
C ASN A 120 -3.12 -2.04 8.59
N SER A 121 -4.12 -1.35 9.10
CA SER A 121 -5.32 -1.98 9.65
C SER A 121 -6.09 -2.76 8.58
N PHE A 122 -6.03 -2.37 7.29
CA PHE A 122 -6.56 -3.18 6.20
C PHE A 122 -5.97 -4.59 6.19
N GLY A 123 -4.65 -4.72 6.17
CA GLY A 123 -3.96 -6.01 6.19
C GLY A 123 -4.20 -6.80 7.49
N LYS A 124 -4.24 -6.11 8.62
CA LYS A 124 -4.43 -6.70 9.96
C LYS A 124 -5.85 -7.20 10.19
N ASN A 125 -6.85 -6.38 9.89
CA ASN A 125 -8.23 -6.54 10.33
C ASN A 125 -9.21 -6.86 9.19
N LEU A 126 -8.93 -6.47 7.94
CA LEU A 126 -9.86 -6.68 6.82
C LEU A 126 -9.48 -7.85 5.92
N VAL A 127 -8.19 -8.11 5.68
CA VAL A 127 -7.78 -9.21 4.80
C VAL A 127 -8.26 -10.56 5.30
N GLY A 128 -8.29 -10.77 6.63
CA GLY A 128 -8.89 -11.97 7.22
C GLY A 128 -10.38 -12.14 6.89
N LEU A 129 -11.14 -11.03 6.83
CA LEU A 129 -12.55 -11.04 6.45
C LEU A 129 -12.71 -11.35 4.97
N ILE A 130 -11.89 -10.72 4.12
CA ILE A 130 -11.84 -10.99 2.68
C ILE A 130 -11.54 -12.47 2.45
N ALA A 131 -10.60 -13.05 3.22
CA ALA A 131 -10.23 -14.46 3.14
C ALA A 131 -11.37 -15.45 3.47
N THR A 132 -12.39 -15.01 4.22
CA THR A 132 -13.59 -15.83 4.48
C THR A 132 -14.53 -15.92 3.28
N LEU A 133 -14.54 -14.89 2.44
CA LEU A 133 -15.34 -14.81 1.21
C LEU A 133 -14.58 -15.42 0.03
N LEU A 134 -13.28 -15.18 0.00
CA LEU A 134 -12.40 -15.55 -1.08
C LEU A 134 -11.10 -16.10 -0.51
N SER A 135 -10.87 -17.40 -0.69
CA SER A 135 -9.60 -18.02 -0.35
C SER A 135 -8.44 -17.35 -1.10
N ASP A 136 -7.36 -17.08 -0.38
CA ASP A 136 -6.05 -16.65 -0.92
C ASP A 136 -6.13 -15.36 -1.74
N PRO A 137 -6.59 -14.25 -1.14
CA PRO A 137 -6.90 -13.04 -1.87
C PRO A 137 -5.68 -12.43 -2.58
N SER A 138 -4.47 -12.45 -1.98
CA SER A 138 -3.23 -12.00 -2.67
C SER A 138 -2.87 -12.86 -3.89
N THR A 139 -3.07 -14.18 -3.80
CA THR A 139 -2.81 -15.08 -4.93
C THR A 139 -3.81 -14.81 -6.04
N ARG A 140 -5.10 -14.71 -5.72
CA ARG A 140 -6.15 -14.48 -6.73
C ARG A 140 -6.00 -13.17 -7.48
N VAL A 141 -5.67 -12.08 -6.77
CA VAL A 141 -5.44 -10.78 -7.40
C VAL A 141 -4.18 -10.80 -8.27
N SER A 142 -3.12 -11.49 -7.83
CA SER A 142 -1.89 -11.65 -8.61
C SER A 142 -2.09 -12.53 -9.83
N ASP A 143 -2.92 -13.58 -9.74
CA ASP A 143 -3.26 -14.44 -10.87
C ASP A 143 -4.05 -13.67 -11.95
N ALA A 144 -4.98 -12.80 -11.54
CA ALA A 144 -5.70 -11.93 -12.47
C ALA A 144 -4.75 -11.00 -13.24
N ILE A 145 -3.77 -10.41 -12.55
CA ILE A 145 -2.71 -9.61 -13.19
C ILE A 145 -1.86 -10.46 -14.14
N ALA A 146 -1.46 -11.67 -13.71
CA ALA A 146 -0.66 -12.58 -14.51
C ALA A 146 -1.39 -13.09 -15.76
N ASN A 147 -2.73 -13.09 -15.76
CA ASN A 147 -3.56 -13.39 -16.92
C ASN A 147 -3.82 -12.17 -17.82
N GLY A 148 -3.39 -10.97 -17.40
CA GLY A 148 -3.63 -9.73 -18.12
C GLY A 148 -5.02 -9.15 -17.93
N ASP A 149 -5.72 -9.47 -16.83
CA ASP A 149 -7.09 -8.99 -16.60
C ASP A 149 -7.12 -7.50 -16.24
N PHE A 150 -6.14 -7.05 -15.45
CA PHE A 150 -5.92 -5.65 -15.10
C PHE A 150 -4.49 -5.45 -14.55
N THR A 151 -4.07 -4.19 -14.38
CA THR A 151 -2.89 -3.84 -13.56
C THR A 151 -3.00 -2.39 -13.08
N VAL A 152 -2.04 -1.94 -12.27
CA VAL A 152 -1.79 -0.53 -11.97
C VAL A 152 -0.47 -0.14 -12.61
N ILE A 153 -0.45 0.99 -13.32
CA ILE A 153 0.72 1.44 -14.06
C ILE A 153 1.23 2.75 -13.48
N LEU A 154 2.51 2.79 -13.13
CA LEU A 154 3.21 4.02 -12.72
C LEU A 154 4.18 4.43 -13.82
N LYS A 155 3.92 5.57 -14.47
CA LYS A 155 4.84 6.19 -15.45
C LYS A 155 5.67 7.26 -14.76
N ILE A 156 6.98 7.20 -14.91
CA ILE A 156 7.93 8.18 -14.36
C ILE A 156 8.62 8.88 -15.51
N ASP A 157 8.46 10.19 -15.58
CA ASP A 157 9.10 11.04 -16.58
C ASP A 157 10.48 11.47 -16.10
N GLY A 158 11.47 11.34 -16.97
CA GLY A 158 12.87 11.67 -16.73
C GLY A 158 13.68 10.57 -16.05
N LEU A 159 13.14 9.37 -15.87
CA LEU A 159 13.87 8.26 -15.26
C LEU A 159 14.86 7.64 -16.25
N GLY A 160 16.15 7.65 -15.90
CA GLY A 160 17.23 6.92 -16.58
C GLY A 160 17.97 6.03 -15.58
N GLU A 161 19.23 5.70 -15.83
CA GLU A 161 19.98 4.69 -15.03
C GLU A 161 20.68 5.24 -13.77
N ARG A 162 20.45 6.52 -13.38
CA ARG A 162 21.11 7.08 -12.19
C ARG A 162 20.42 6.59 -10.92
N SER A 163 21.21 6.32 -9.87
CA SER A 163 20.63 5.86 -8.60
C SER A 163 19.85 6.93 -7.83
N SER A 164 19.92 8.20 -8.23
CA SER A 164 19.21 9.30 -7.56
C SER A 164 18.73 10.39 -8.53
N TYR A 165 17.53 10.89 -8.26
CA TYR A 165 16.83 11.95 -9.00
C TYR A 165 15.95 12.77 -8.04
N ASN A 166 15.90 14.10 -8.20
CA ASN A 166 14.98 14.96 -7.46
C ASN A 166 14.81 16.33 -8.15
N PRO A 167 13.60 16.76 -8.55
CA PRO A 167 12.36 15.99 -8.61
C PRO A 167 12.22 15.20 -9.93
N LEU A 168 11.29 14.25 -9.93
CA LEU A 168 10.70 13.61 -11.09
C LEU A 168 9.18 13.76 -11.03
N THR A 169 8.54 13.87 -12.20
CA THR A 169 7.09 13.77 -12.30
C THR A 169 6.71 12.31 -12.54
N ALA A 170 5.76 11.80 -11.77
CA ALA A 170 5.15 10.51 -12.04
C ALA A 170 3.62 10.60 -12.17
N LYS A 171 3.05 9.67 -12.92
CA LYS A 171 1.60 9.58 -13.18
C LYS A 171 1.15 8.15 -12.92
N LEU A 172 0.01 8.00 -12.25
CA LEU A 172 -0.59 6.71 -11.96
C LEU A 172 -1.80 6.46 -12.85
N TYR A 173 -1.86 5.27 -13.41
CA TYR A 173 -2.90 4.81 -14.32
C TYR A 173 -3.46 3.46 -13.86
N GLY A 174 -4.68 3.15 -14.28
CA GLY A 174 -5.21 1.79 -14.26
C GLY A 174 -5.00 1.15 -15.63
N GLY A 175 -4.52 -0.07 -15.64
CA GLY A 175 -4.47 -0.89 -16.84
C GLY A 175 -5.76 -1.70 -16.98
N ALA A 176 -6.40 -1.63 -18.15
CA ALA A 176 -7.56 -2.44 -18.51
C ALA A 176 -7.15 -3.90 -18.79
N THR A 177 -8.04 -4.73 -19.33
CA THR A 177 -7.60 -6.05 -19.80
C THR A 177 -6.63 -5.92 -20.98
N LEU A 178 -5.51 -6.66 -20.92
CA LEU A 178 -4.56 -6.83 -22.02
C LEU A 178 -5.09 -7.81 -23.07
N GLY A 179 -6.10 -8.62 -22.72
CA GLY A 179 -6.70 -9.65 -23.59
C GLY A 179 -5.85 -10.91 -23.75
N ALA A 180 -4.66 -10.95 -23.14
CA ALA A 180 -3.77 -12.10 -23.09
C ALA A 180 -2.82 -11.95 -21.88
N ALA A 181 -2.18 -13.05 -21.49
CA ALA A 181 -1.12 -13.00 -20.50
C ALA A 181 0.07 -12.13 -20.98
N PRO A 182 0.57 -11.19 -20.16
CA PRO A 182 1.71 -10.34 -20.49
C PRO A 182 3.02 -11.14 -20.66
N ALA A 183 3.90 -10.63 -21.51
CA ALA A 183 5.23 -11.20 -21.75
C ALA A 183 6.26 -10.82 -20.67
N TRP A 184 6.06 -9.67 -20.02
CA TRP A 184 6.95 -9.07 -19.01
C TRP A 184 8.37 -8.78 -19.50
N ASP A 185 8.52 -8.45 -20.78
CA ASP A 185 9.80 -8.17 -21.43
C ASP A 185 10.00 -6.69 -21.81
N GLY A 186 9.13 -5.79 -21.33
CA GLY A 186 9.13 -4.37 -21.67
C GLY A 186 8.37 -4.02 -22.97
N SER A 187 7.91 -5.03 -23.72
CA SER A 187 7.17 -4.81 -24.97
C SER A 187 5.66 -4.74 -24.81
N ASP A 188 5.13 -5.18 -23.67
CA ASP A 188 3.69 -5.17 -23.37
C ASP A 188 3.13 -3.75 -23.46
N ARG A 189 2.11 -3.55 -24.31
CA ARG A 189 1.41 -2.27 -24.46
C ARG A 189 0.08 -2.36 -23.73
N TRP A 190 0.05 -1.89 -22.50
CA TRP A 190 -1.10 -2.08 -21.62
C TRP A 190 -2.15 -0.99 -21.84
N PRO A 191 -3.40 -1.32 -22.24
CA PRO A 191 -4.43 -0.32 -22.45
C PRO A 191 -4.80 0.42 -21.15
N VAL A 192 -5.04 1.72 -21.23
CA VAL A 192 -5.31 2.56 -20.05
C VAL A 192 -6.82 2.73 -19.83
N VAL A 193 -7.27 2.56 -18.60
CA VAL A 193 -8.68 2.81 -18.23
C VAL A 193 -8.99 4.31 -18.26
N PRO A 194 -10.05 4.77 -18.95
CA PRO A 194 -10.35 6.19 -19.08
C PRO A 194 -10.83 6.85 -17.76
N GLU A 195 -11.31 6.07 -16.80
CA GLU A 195 -11.85 6.56 -15.51
C GLU A 195 -10.77 7.22 -14.63
N LEU A 196 -9.50 6.88 -14.85
CA LEU A 196 -8.36 7.48 -14.16
C LEU A 196 -7.69 8.61 -14.95
N LEU A 197 -8.32 9.05 -16.06
CA LEU A 197 -7.91 10.21 -16.85
C LEU A 197 -8.80 11.41 -16.55
N GLY A 198 -8.19 12.60 -16.49
CA GLY A 198 -8.90 13.88 -16.34
C GLY A 198 -9.67 14.24 -17.60
N ASP A 199 -9.13 13.87 -18.76
CA ASP A 199 -9.79 13.82 -20.06
C ASP A 199 -9.71 12.40 -20.61
N ALA A 200 -10.86 11.74 -20.78
CA ALA A 200 -10.97 10.37 -21.26
C ALA A 200 -10.46 10.17 -22.70
N GLN A 201 -10.01 11.22 -23.40
CA GLN A 201 -9.40 11.16 -24.72
C GLN A 201 -7.90 11.54 -24.73
N ASP A 202 -7.34 11.91 -23.57
CA ASP A 202 -5.93 12.27 -23.44
C ASP A 202 -5.23 11.37 -22.43
N ILE A 203 -4.37 10.47 -22.93
CA ILE A 203 -3.60 9.54 -22.11
C ILE A 203 -2.59 10.24 -21.19
N GLU A 204 -2.21 11.48 -21.48
CA GLU A 204 -1.30 12.25 -20.62
C GLU A 204 -2.04 12.95 -19.46
N SER A 205 -3.38 12.91 -19.44
CA SER A 205 -4.22 13.62 -18.48
C SER A 205 -4.48 12.86 -17.17
N ALA A 206 -3.60 11.94 -16.76
CA ALA A 206 -3.75 11.15 -15.54
C ALA A 206 -4.26 11.99 -14.35
N ARG A 207 -5.30 11.51 -13.66
CA ARG A 207 -5.89 12.21 -12.51
C ARG A 207 -4.94 12.28 -11.32
N VAL A 208 -4.13 11.24 -11.15
CA VAL A 208 -3.19 11.10 -10.05
C VAL A 208 -1.78 11.40 -10.56
N VAL A 209 -1.27 12.54 -10.12
CA VAL A 209 0.07 13.04 -10.47
C VAL A 209 0.88 13.26 -9.20
N PHE A 210 2.15 12.87 -9.27
CA PHE A 210 3.18 13.07 -8.26
C PHE A 210 4.24 14.02 -8.82
N PRO A 211 4.06 15.35 -8.66
CA PRO A 211 4.95 16.33 -9.30
C PRO A 211 6.35 16.39 -8.64
N ASP A 212 6.43 16.02 -7.37
CA ASP A 212 7.63 16.13 -6.55
C ASP A 212 8.13 14.75 -6.09
N SER A 213 7.96 13.73 -6.93
CA SER A 213 8.52 12.41 -6.67
C SER A 213 10.04 12.43 -6.82
N TYR A 214 10.74 11.45 -6.28
CA TYR A 214 12.20 11.39 -6.33
C TYR A 214 12.70 9.96 -6.26
N VAL A 215 13.97 9.77 -6.61
CA VAL A 215 14.73 8.53 -6.40
C VAL A 215 15.93 8.85 -5.52
N VAL A 216 16.18 8.02 -4.51
CA VAL A 216 17.41 8.04 -3.70
C VAL A 216 17.88 6.62 -3.53
N ASP A 217 19.12 6.35 -3.94
CA ASP A 217 19.74 5.01 -3.85
C ASP A 217 18.81 3.91 -4.40
N ASP A 218 18.33 4.12 -5.63
CA ASP A 218 17.40 3.23 -6.36
C ASP A 218 16.03 3.05 -5.68
N THR A 219 15.71 3.80 -4.64
CA THR A 219 14.37 3.85 -4.04
C THR A 219 13.60 5.04 -4.59
N TRP A 220 12.56 4.78 -5.38
CA TRP A 220 11.61 5.81 -5.78
C TRP A 220 10.55 6.05 -4.70
N VAL A 221 10.21 7.32 -4.48
CA VAL A 221 9.19 7.77 -3.53
C VAL A 221 8.28 8.78 -4.20
N SER A 222 6.97 8.61 -4.03
CA SER A 222 5.93 9.44 -4.65
C SER A 222 5.89 10.89 -4.16
N GLY A 223 6.64 11.25 -3.13
CA GLY A 223 6.50 12.52 -2.40
C GLY A 223 5.27 12.56 -1.48
N THR A 224 4.98 13.73 -0.91
CA THR A 224 3.98 13.93 0.16
C THR A 224 2.67 14.55 -0.29
N GLN A 225 2.52 14.91 -1.57
CA GLN A 225 1.32 15.59 -2.08
C GLN A 225 0.85 14.99 -3.41
N PRO A 226 0.20 13.81 -3.40
CA PRO A 226 -0.53 13.35 -4.57
C PRO A 226 -1.64 14.35 -4.92
N GLN A 227 -1.87 14.55 -6.21
CA GLN A 227 -3.06 15.26 -6.67
C GLN A 227 -4.20 14.24 -6.82
N GLY A 228 -5.27 14.38 -6.03
CA GLY A 228 -6.49 13.57 -6.14
C GLY A 228 -6.55 12.31 -5.26
N THR A 229 -7.62 11.53 -5.43
CA THR A 229 -7.83 10.22 -4.83
C THR A 229 -7.65 9.13 -5.89
N PHE A 230 -7.22 7.94 -5.46
CA PHE A 230 -7.03 6.79 -6.35
C PHE A 230 -8.03 5.70 -6.01
N LYS A 231 -8.87 5.30 -6.97
CA LYS A 231 -9.75 4.14 -6.81
C LYS A 231 -9.05 2.91 -7.38
N LEU A 232 -8.48 2.08 -6.49
CA LEU A 232 -7.92 0.79 -6.85
C LEU A 232 -9.04 -0.23 -7.01
N ASN A 233 -9.30 -0.63 -8.25
CA ASN A 233 -10.26 -1.70 -8.53
C ASN A 233 -9.55 -3.05 -8.44
N LEU A 234 -9.91 -3.83 -7.43
CA LEU A 234 -9.44 -5.21 -7.27
C LEU A 234 -10.42 -6.14 -7.97
N THR A 235 -10.04 -6.63 -9.14
CA THR A 235 -10.83 -7.63 -9.87
C THR A 235 -10.44 -9.03 -9.42
N ILE A 236 -11.41 -9.77 -8.89
CA ILE A 236 -11.21 -11.13 -8.41
C ILE A 236 -12.40 -12.01 -8.83
N SER A 237 -12.13 -13.04 -9.63
CA SER A 237 -13.14 -14.00 -10.10
C SER A 237 -14.37 -13.31 -10.72
N ASN A 238 -14.13 -12.33 -11.60
CA ASN A 238 -15.13 -11.47 -12.28
C ASN A 238 -15.89 -10.46 -11.41
N ASN A 239 -15.58 -10.37 -10.11
CA ASN A 239 -16.11 -9.31 -9.25
C ASN A 239 -15.07 -8.22 -9.07
N THR A 240 -15.49 -6.96 -8.99
CA THR A 240 -14.59 -5.83 -8.75
C THR A 240 -14.94 -5.16 -7.43
N ILE A 241 -13.96 -5.01 -6.54
CA ILE A 241 -14.08 -4.23 -5.32
C ILE A 241 -13.24 -2.96 -5.48
N GLY A 242 -13.86 -1.80 -5.35
CA GLY A 242 -13.18 -0.52 -5.44
C GLY A 242 -12.66 -0.01 -4.09
N LEU A 243 -11.35 0.11 -3.95
CA LEU A 243 -10.72 0.74 -2.79
C LEU A 243 -10.39 2.19 -3.13
N THR A 244 -11.19 3.13 -2.62
CA THR A 244 -10.90 4.57 -2.78
C THR A 244 -9.88 5.00 -1.73
N ILE A 245 -8.64 5.21 -2.17
CA ILE A 245 -7.48 5.55 -1.35
C ILE A 245 -7.24 7.06 -1.40
N SER A 246 -7.33 7.71 -0.24
CA SER A 246 -6.83 9.06 -0.01
C SER A 246 -5.42 9.02 0.59
N ASN A 247 -4.76 10.18 0.65
CA ASN A 247 -3.41 10.33 1.21
C ASN A 247 -2.39 9.35 0.61
N LEU A 248 -2.55 9.04 -0.67
CA LEU A 248 -1.75 8.05 -1.37
C LEU A 248 -0.25 8.35 -1.26
N ARG A 249 0.50 7.32 -0.89
CA ARG A 249 1.96 7.28 -0.86
C ARG A 249 2.40 5.99 -1.52
N ILE A 250 3.39 6.08 -2.39
CA ILE A 250 3.96 4.90 -3.04
C ILE A 250 5.47 4.97 -2.88
N THR A 251 6.07 3.84 -2.49
CA THR A 251 7.51 3.64 -2.48
C THR A 251 7.84 2.39 -3.29
N MET A 252 8.98 2.41 -3.97
CA MET A 252 9.46 1.23 -4.66
C MET A 252 10.99 1.17 -4.78
N GLU A 253 11.54 0.00 -4.51
CA GLU A 253 12.94 -0.34 -4.79
C GLU A 253 13.07 -0.80 -6.24
N LEU A 254 13.83 -0.04 -7.02
CA LEU A 254 14.15 -0.29 -8.41
C LEU A 254 15.35 -1.24 -8.52
N THR A 255 15.37 -2.08 -9.55
CA THR A 255 16.62 -2.71 -9.97
C THR A 255 17.59 -1.65 -10.51
N PRO A 256 18.92 -1.84 -10.47
CA PRO A 256 19.89 -0.82 -10.92
C PRO A 256 19.75 -0.36 -12.37
N ASP A 257 19.13 -1.17 -13.24
CA ASP A 257 18.82 -0.81 -14.63
C ASP A 257 17.47 -0.07 -14.79
N HIS A 258 16.74 0.09 -13.69
CA HIS A 258 15.42 0.70 -13.60
C HIS A 258 14.38 0.02 -14.50
N LYS A 259 14.51 -1.30 -14.70
CA LYS A 259 13.61 -2.13 -15.53
C LYS A 259 12.59 -2.94 -14.73
N SER A 260 12.76 -3.02 -13.42
CA SER A 260 11.80 -3.70 -12.55
C SER A 260 11.79 -3.11 -11.15
N VAL A 261 10.69 -3.38 -10.45
CA VAL A 261 10.51 -3.09 -9.03
C VAL A 261 10.55 -4.41 -8.27
N VAL A 262 11.50 -4.54 -7.35
CA VAL A 262 11.65 -5.75 -6.52
C VAL A 262 10.85 -5.65 -5.22
N LYS A 263 10.60 -4.43 -4.73
CA LYS A 263 9.87 -4.18 -3.49
C LYS A 263 9.09 -2.87 -3.58
N GLY A 264 7.79 -2.97 -3.83
CA GLY A 264 6.87 -1.84 -3.82
C GLY A 264 5.94 -1.84 -2.62
N THR A 265 5.49 -0.66 -2.21
CA THR A 265 4.40 -0.46 -1.24
C THR A 265 3.49 0.67 -1.69
N ILE A 266 2.19 0.42 -1.70
CA ILE A 266 1.13 1.43 -1.76
C ILE A 266 0.62 1.62 -0.34
N ALA A 267 0.62 2.85 0.16
CA ALA A 267 0.07 3.21 1.45
C ALA A 267 -0.94 4.36 1.32
N GLY A 268 -1.90 4.42 2.23
CA GLY A 268 -2.88 5.50 2.27
C GLY A 268 -4.01 5.22 3.25
N VAL A 269 -5.14 5.90 3.03
CA VAL A 269 -6.28 5.90 3.94
C VAL A 269 -7.55 5.55 3.17
N LEU A 270 -8.36 4.65 3.71
CA LEU A 270 -9.70 4.32 3.24
C LEU A 270 -10.72 4.97 4.17
N GLU A 271 -11.52 5.92 3.69
CA GLU A 271 -12.63 6.45 4.49
C GLU A 271 -13.66 5.34 4.74
N THR A 272 -13.92 5.05 6.01
CA THR A 272 -14.71 3.88 6.43
C THR A 272 -16.13 3.93 5.87
N GLY A 273 -16.75 5.11 5.85
CA GLY A 273 -18.07 5.29 5.27
C GLY A 273 -18.11 4.96 3.78
N VAL A 274 -17.11 5.42 3.02
CA VAL A 274 -17.00 5.16 1.57
C VAL A 274 -16.79 3.67 1.30
N LEU A 275 -15.91 3.01 2.06
CA LEU A 275 -15.66 1.58 1.92
C LEU A 275 -16.90 0.75 2.23
N VAL A 276 -17.65 1.10 3.29
CA VAL A 276 -18.91 0.41 3.64
C VAL A 276 -19.94 0.53 2.53
N GLU A 277 -20.09 1.70 1.91
CA GLU A 277 -21.02 1.89 0.79
C GLU A 277 -20.58 1.13 -0.47
N GLU A 278 -19.27 1.09 -0.77
CA GLU A 278 -18.75 0.26 -1.86
C GLU A 278 -19.04 -1.22 -1.60
N LEU A 279 -18.76 -1.74 -0.40
CA LEU A 279 -19.04 -3.13 -0.07
C LEU A 279 -20.54 -3.44 -0.18
N ARG A 280 -21.42 -2.53 0.25
CA ARG A 280 -22.88 -2.70 0.08
C ARG A 280 -23.29 -2.82 -1.40
N SER A 281 -22.63 -2.09 -2.30
CA SER A 281 -22.99 -2.07 -3.72
C SER A 281 -22.53 -3.32 -4.49
N VAL A 282 -21.44 -3.96 -4.05
CA VAL A 282 -20.84 -5.11 -4.76
C VAL A 282 -21.11 -6.47 -4.12
N ILE A 283 -21.47 -6.51 -2.82
CA ILE A 283 -21.59 -7.78 -2.09
C ILE A 283 -22.69 -8.70 -2.65
N GLY A 284 -23.74 -8.14 -3.25
CA GLY A 284 -24.78 -8.94 -3.92
C GLY A 284 -24.30 -9.69 -5.14
N THR A 285 -23.30 -9.15 -5.85
CA THR A 285 -22.65 -9.83 -6.98
C THR A 285 -21.66 -10.89 -6.49
N ILE A 286 -20.93 -10.59 -5.41
CA ILE A 286 -19.89 -11.48 -4.86
C ILE A 286 -20.50 -12.69 -4.17
N GLU A 287 -21.49 -12.48 -3.32
CA GLU A 287 -22.12 -13.54 -2.54
C GLU A 287 -23.61 -13.23 -2.31
N PRO A 288 -24.49 -13.63 -3.24
CA PRO A 288 -25.93 -13.33 -3.17
C PRO A 288 -26.59 -13.76 -1.85
N SER A 289 -26.08 -14.80 -1.19
CA SER A 289 -26.63 -15.28 0.09
C SER A 289 -26.44 -14.28 1.25
N PHE A 290 -25.51 -13.34 1.14
CA PHE A 290 -25.32 -12.28 2.14
C PHE A 290 -26.46 -11.24 2.10
N CYS A 291 -27.14 -11.09 0.96
CA CYS A 291 -28.26 -10.17 0.82
C CYS A 291 -29.53 -10.63 1.55
N GLU A 292 -29.62 -11.91 1.92
CA GLU A 292 -30.80 -12.50 2.56
C GLU A 292 -30.67 -12.64 4.09
N SER A 293 -29.52 -12.25 4.67
CA SER A 293 -29.19 -12.53 6.07
C SER A 293 -28.74 -11.29 6.86
N THR A 294 -28.82 -11.38 8.19
CA THR A 294 -28.21 -10.40 9.13
C THR A 294 -26.67 -10.42 9.09
N GLY A 295 -26.05 -11.31 8.31
CA GLY A 295 -24.60 -11.45 8.16
C GLY A 295 -23.94 -10.23 7.54
N LEU A 296 -24.62 -9.54 6.60
CA LEU A 296 -24.08 -8.35 5.95
C LEU A 296 -23.81 -7.22 6.94
N ASP A 297 -24.79 -6.85 7.75
CA ASP A 297 -24.61 -5.75 8.72
C ASP A 297 -23.54 -6.10 9.76
N SER A 298 -23.45 -7.37 10.19
CA SER A 298 -22.38 -7.82 11.09
C SER A 298 -20.99 -7.71 10.46
N THR A 299 -20.87 -7.96 9.15
CA THR A 299 -19.62 -7.84 8.38
C THR A 299 -19.24 -6.37 8.22
N LEU A 300 -20.21 -5.52 7.87
CA LEU A 300 -19.98 -4.08 7.73
C LEU A 300 -19.64 -3.43 9.08
N ASP A 301 -20.18 -3.93 10.19
CA ASP A 301 -19.79 -3.50 11.52
C ASP A 301 -18.35 -3.94 11.86
N GLN A 302 -17.90 -5.10 11.39
CA GLN A 302 -16.48 -5.49 11.52
C GLN A 302 -15.58 -4.57 10.70
N VAL A 303 -16.00 -4.17 9.49
CA VAL A 303 -15.29 -3.18 8.67
C VAL A 303 -15.19 -1.85 9.41
N ARG A 304 -16.30 -1.36 9.99
CA ARG A 304 -16.28 -0.12 10.78
C ARG A 304 -15.32 -0.20 11.95
N ARG A 305 -15.34 -1.31 12.69
CA ARG A 305 -14.46 -1.53 13.84
C ARG A 305 -12.98 -1.60 13.46
N ALA A 306 -12.62 -1.83 12.19
CA ALA A 306 -11.24 -1.78 11.74
C ALA A 306 -10.67 -0.35 11.58
N SER A 307 -11.47 0.69 11.82
CA SER A 307 -10.98 2.08 11.72
C SER A 307 -9.96 2.37 12.81
N ASP A 308 -8.76 2.79 12.42
CA ASP A 308 -7.58 3.03 13.27
C ASP A 308 -7.00 4.44 13.12
N ILE A 309 -7.45 5.19 12.11
CA ILE A 309 -6.92 6.51 11.77
C ILE A 309 -8.05 7.47 11.40
N MET A 310 -7.75 8.78 11.39
CA MET A 310 -8.64 9.78 10.83
C MET A 310 -8.51 9.82 9.30
N LYS A 311 -9.57 10.21 8.59
CA LYS A 311 -9.58 10.27 7.12
C LYS A 311 -8.58 11.22 6.48
N ASP A 312 -8.04 12.16 7.26
CA ASP A 312 -6.95 13.05 6.85
C ASP A 312 -5.55 12.46 7.12
N GLY A 313 -5.47 11.22 7.61
CA GLY A 313 -4.23 10.53 7.97
C GLY A 313 -3.67 10.92 9.34
N GLY A 314 -4.38 11.72 10.13
CA GLY A 314 -3.95 12.11 11.47
C GLY A 314 -4.61 11.30 12.59
N GLN A 315 -4.38 11.77 13.82
CA GLN A 315 -4.96 11.22 15.05
C GLN A 315 -5.60 12.35 15.86
N ASP A 316 -6.79 12.10 16.43
CA ASP A 316 -7.44 13.02 17.38
C ASP A 316 -8.10 12.23 18.52
N PRO A 317 -7.52 12.23 19.74
CA PRO A 317 -8.06 11.50 20.89
C PRO A 317 -9.41 12.03 21.40
N GLY A 318 -9.90 13.17 20.88
CA GLY A 318 -11.26 13.64 21.10
C GLY A 318 -12.31 12.93 20.23
N GLN A 319 -11.93 12.40 19.07
CA GLN A 319 -12.81 11.89 18.03
C GLN A 319 -12.76 10.37 17.89
N GLU A 320 -13.80 9.78 17.28
CA GLU A 320 -13.81 8.37 16.88
C GLU A 320 -13.04 8.22 15.55
N CYS A 321 -12.24 7.16 15.41
CA CYS A 321 -11.55 6.83 14.16
C CYS A 321 -12.58 6.61 13.06
N ASN A 322 -12.37 7.24 11.90
CA ASN A 322 -13.33 7.23 10.79
C ASN A 322 -12.73 6.79 9.45
N ALA A 323 -11.52 6.25 9.49
CA ALA A 323 -10.84 5.68 8.35
C ALA A 323 -9.94 4.50 8.75
N ILE A 324 -9.53 3.74 7.74
CA ILE A 324 -8.72 2.53 7.86
C ILE A 324 -7.41 2.78 7.12
N SER A 325 -6.28 2.64 7.80
CA SER A 325 -4.97 2.64 7.15
C SER A 325 -4.82 1.42 6.24
N ILE A 326 -4.26 1.62 5.05
CA ILE A 326 -4.04 0.56 4.07
C ILE A 326 -2.58 0.52 3.64
N GLY A 327 -2.02 -0.68 3.61
CA GLY A 327 -0.73 -1.01 3.02
C GLY A 327 -0.83 -2.23 2.11
N ILE A 328 -0.49 -2.07 0.83
CA ILE A 328 -0.42 -3.15 -0.16
C ILE A 328 1.02 -3.24 -0.68
N GLY A 329 1.62 -4.43 -0.59
CA GLY A 329 2.90 -4.70 -1.24
C GLY A 329 2.72 -4.97 -2.74
N PHE A 330 3.73 -4.70 -3.54
CA PHE A 330 3.74 -5.09 -4.94
C PHE A 330 5.15 -5.37 -5.48
N THR A 331 5.21 -6.02 -6.64
CA THR A 331 6.34 -6.00 -7.58
C THR A 331 5.85 -5.39 -8.90
N ALA A 332 6.76 -4.93 -9.76
CA ALA A 332 6.40 -4.39 -11.05
C ALA A 332 7.47 -4.62 -12.12
N ARG A 333 7.05 -4.56 -13.38
CA ARG A 333 7.90 -4.74 -14.58
C ARG A 333 7.71 -3.59 -15.55
N GLU A 334 8.77 -3.24 -16.28
CA GLU A 334 8.67 -2.28 -17.37
C GLU A 334 7.61 -2.74 -18.40
N VAL A 335 6.79 -1.78 -18.84
CA VAL A 335 5.79 -1.91 -19.91
C VAL A 335 5.74 -0.61 -20.71
N GLN A 336 4.88 -0.59 -21.72
CA GLN A 336 4.50 0.61 -22.47
C GLN A 336 3.04 0.94 -22.18
N LEU A 337 2.70 2.23 -22.14
CA LEU A 337 1.30 2.63 -22.21
C LEU A 337 0.75 2.26 -23.59
N GLY A 338 -0.36 1.53 -23.59
CA GLY A 338 -1.15 1.23 -24.79
C GLY A 338 -2.17 2.31 -25.09
N ASP A 339 -3.15 1.99 -25.92
CA ASP A 339 -4.26 2.91 -26.24
C ASP A 339 -5.20 3.09 -25.03
N ILE A 340 -6.05 4.12 -25.07
CA ILE A 340 -7.13 4.28 -24.09
C ILE A 340 -8.19 3.20 -24.37
N ALA A 341 -8.50 2.39 -23.37
CA ALA A 341 -9.53 1.36 -23.44
C ALA A 341 -10.94 1.97 -23.51
N PRO A 342 -11.95 1.21 -23.98
CA PRO A 342 -13.35 1.59 -23.77
C PRO A 342 -13.65 1.77 -22.27
N PRO A 343 -14.56 2.69 -21.90
CA PRO A 343 -15.03 2.82 -20.52
C PRO A 343 -15.55 1.49 -19.97
N ALA A 344 -15.30 1.24 -18.69
CA ALA A 344 -15.78 0.03 -18.04
C ALA A 344 -17.32 0.00 -18.03
N GLU A 345 -17.89 -1.16 -18.36
CA GLU A 345 -19.34 -1.36 -18.20
C GLU A 345 -19.69 -1.36 -16.70
N ALA A 346 -20.66 -0.53 -16.32
CA ALA A 346 -21.11 -0.47 -14.93
C ALA A 346 -21.85 -1.76 -14.58
N THR A 347 -21.17 -2.67 -13.88
CA THR A 347 -21.75 -3.90 -13.35
C THR A 347 -21.87 -3.79 -11.84
N SER A 348 -23.01 -3.27 -11.36
CA SER A 348 -23.39 -3.39 -9.96
C SER A 348 -24.78 -3.98 -9.88
N THR A 349 -24.94 -5.04 -9.08
CA THR A 349 -26.25 -5.49 -8.62
C THR A 349 -26.22 -5.39 -7.11
N ALA A 350 -26.78 -4.30 -6.60
CA ALA A 350 -26.88 -4.11 -5.15
C ALA A 350 -27.82 -5.15 -4.54
N CYS A 351 -27.60 -5.51 -3.27
CA CYS A 351 -28.58 -6.28 -2.52
C CYS A 351 -29.95 -5.58 -2.56
N GLY A 352 -30.95 -6.22 -3.17
CA GLY A 352 -32.32 -5.70 -3.27
C GLY A 352 -32.72 -5.15 -4.65
N GLU A 353 -31.83 -5.12 -5.65
CA GLU A 353 -32.24 -4.98 -7.04
C GLU A 353 -32.64 -6.35 -7.60
N ALA A 354 -33.83 -6.44 -8.21
CA ALA A 354 -34.23 -7.67 -8.89
C ALA A 354 -33.24 -7.94 -10.03
N ALA A 355 -32.80 -9.20 -10.17
CA ALA A 355 -32.00 -9.62 -11.31
C ALA A 355 -32.68 -9.14 -12.61
N PRO A 356 -31.93 -8.61 -13.59
CA PRO A 356 -32.51 -8.25 -14.87
C PRO A 356 -33.23 -9.49 -15.41
N THR A 357 -34.55 -9.38 -15.56
CA THR A 357 -35.31 -10.45 -16.20
C THR A 357 -34.85 -10.49 -17.65
N ASP A 358 -34.14 -11.53 -18.04
CA ASP A 358 -33.82 -11.80 -19.44
C ASP A 358 -35.13 -11.80 -20.23
N GLY A 359 -35.36 -10.70 -20.97
CA GLY A 359 -36.48 -10.57 -21.89
C GLY A 359 -36.27 -11.53 -23.05
N GLY A 360 -37.17 -12.50 -23.19
CA GLY A 360 -37.20 -13.45 -24.30
C GLY A 360 -37.59 -12.85 -25.64
#